data_AF-A0A958LWB7-F1
#
_entry.id   AF-A0A958LWB7-F1
#
_cell.length_a   1.000
_cell.length_b   1.000
_cell.length_c   1.000
_cell.angle_alpha   90.00
_cell.angle_beta   90.00
_cell.angle_gamma   90.00
#
_symmetry.space_group_name_H-M   'P 1'
#
loop_
_entity.id
_entity.type
_entity.pdbx_description
1 polymer ?
#
loop_
_entity_poly.entity_id
_entity_poly.type
_entity_poly.pdbx_seq_one_letter_code
_entity_poly.pdbx_strand_id
1 'polypeptide(L)'
;MYDNPSDMTWIHCDHKGVAESELWAVIPATEAKYANKNAFHLRSIFGKALETPNGLLDNSVHIQQGTFDCLDGQTWSIREI
;
A
#
# COMPACT_ATOMS: atom_id res chain seq x y z
N MET A 1 -18.58 -12.92 9.78
CA MET A 1 -17.13 -12.67 9.93
C MET A 1 -17.00 -11.17 10.06
N TYR A 2 -16.66 -10.67 11.25
CA TYR A 2 -16.47 -9.25 11.49
C TYR A 2 -14.98 -8.97 11.40
N ASP A 3 -14.58 -8.15 10.43
CA ASP A 3 -13.24 -7.59 10.36
C ASP A 3 -13.02 -6.77 11.64
N ASN A 4 -12.09 -7.22 12.49
CA ASN A 4 -11.72 -6.54 13.73
C ASN A 4 -10.76 -5.39 13.39
N PRO A 5 -11.13 -4.11 13.60
CA PRO A 5 -10.32 -2.97 13.22
C PRO A 5 -9.03 -2.77 14.05
N SER A 6 -8.76 -3.63 15.05
CA SER A 6 -7.58 -3.51 15.92
C SER A 6 -6.27 -4.04 15.34
N ASP A 7 -6.28 -4.70 14.18
CA ASP A 7 -5.08 -5.34 13.59
C ASP A 7 -4.45 -4.55 12.42
N MET A 8 -4.90 -3.34 12.14
CA MET A 8 -4.39 -2.55 11.03
C MET A 8 -3.26 -1.62 11.47
N THR A 9 -2.08 -1.80 10.89
CA THR A 9 -1.02 -0.78 10.92
C THR A 9 -1.45 0.39 10.04
N TRP A 10 -1.52 1.58 10.62
CA TRP A 10 -1.89 2.81 9.92
C TRP A 10 -0.64 3.59 9.52
N ILE A 11 -0.64 4.13 8.29
CA ILE A 11 0.41 5.03 7.84
C ILE A 11 -0.10 6.46 7.96
N HIS A 12 0.56 7.25 8.81
CA HIS A 12 0.34 8.68 8.92
C HIS A 12 1.34 9.40 8.00
N CYS A 13 0.86 10.35 7.20
CA CYS A 13 1.72 11.21 6.38
C CYS A 13 1.79 12.61 7.00
N ASP A 14 2.99 13.00 7.47
CA ASP A 14 3.20 14.25 8.22
C ASP A 14 3.25 15.51 7.34
N HIS A 15 3.38 15.37 6.01
CA HIS A 15 3.48 16.51 5.10
C HIS A 15 2.57 16.33 3.87
N LYS A 16 1.49 17.13 3.80
CA LYS A 16 0.39 16.93 2.85
C LYS A 16 0.39 17.90 1.67
N GLY A 17 1.22 18.96 1.68
CA GLY A 17 1.14 20.01 0.65
C GLY A 17 -0.30 20.54 0.53
N VAL A 18 -0.83 20.64 -0.68
CA VAL A 18 -2.26 20.97 -0.93
C VAL A 18 -3.19 19.74 -0.95
N ALA A 19 -2.65 18.53 -0.78
CA ALA A 19 -3.44 17.30 -0.82
C ALA A 19 -4.19 17.10 0.50
N GLU A 20 -5.40 16.53 0.41
CA GLU A 20 -6.19 16.20 1.58
C GLU A 20 -5.59 15.00 2.33
N SER A 21 -5.87 14.93 3.63
CA SER A 21 -5.46 13.79 4.44
C SER A 21 -6.25 12.57 3.99
N GLU A 22 -5.58 11.53 3.50
CA GLU A 22 -6.24 10.25 3.21
C GLU A 22 -5.94 9.22 4.30
N LEU A 23 -6.93 8.39 4.59
CA LEU A 23 -6.78 7.24 5.46
C LEU A 23 -6.26 6.05 4.65
N TRP A 24 -5.15 5.45 5.10
CA TRP A 24 -4.47 4.33 4.44
C TRP A 24 -4.41 3.10 5.34
N ALA A 25 -4.85 1.96 4.81
CA ALA A 25 -4.76 0.67 5.48
C ALA A 25 -3.64 -0.19 4.88
N VAL A 26 -2.91 -0.89 5.75
CA VAL A 26 -1.99 -1.96 5.37
C VAL A 26 -2.75 -3.29 5.38
N ILE A 27 -2.88 -3.91 4.22
CA ILE A 27 -3.70 -5.11 4.03
C ILE A 27 -2.82 -6.25 3.53
N PRO A 28 -2.80 -7.43 4.17
CA PRO A 28 -2.05 -8.59 3.67
C PRO A 28 -2.48 -8.98 2.25
N ALA A 29 -1.51 -9.24 1.38
CA ALA A 29 -1.76 -9.78 0.04
C ALA A 29 -2.09 -11.28 0.13
N THR A 30 -3.25 -11.67 -0.39
CA THR A 30 -3.79 -13.04 -0.22
C THR A 30 -3.59 -13.93 -1.45
N GLU A 31 -3.05 -13.40 -2.54
CA GLU A 31 -2.80 -14.19 -3.75
C GLU A 31 -1.73 -15.26 -3.54
N ALA A 32 -1.94 -16.43 -4.16
CA ALA A 32 -1.03 -17.58 -4.01
C ALA A 32 0.43 -17.27 -4.38
N LYS A 33 0.67 -16.36 -5.34
CA LYS A 33 2.02 -15.92 -5.74
C LYS A 33 2.77 -15.19 -4.61
N TYR A 34 2.07 -14.74 -3.57
CA TYR A 34 2.61 -14.02 -2.42
C TYR A 34 2.60 -14.82 -1.13
N ALA A 35 2.18 -16.09 -1.17
CA ALA A 35 2.23 -16.97 -0.02
C ALA A 35 3.64 -16.98 0.61
N ASN A 36 3.70 -16.77 1.93
CA ASN A 36 4.94 -16.71 2.72
C ASN A 36 5.92 -15.57 2.37
N LYS A 37 5.50 -14.57 1.58
CA LYS A 37 6.38 -13.44 1.18
C LYS A 37 6.25 -12.20 2.06
N ASN A 38 5.41 -12.24 3.10
CA ASN A 38 5.10 -11.07 3.94
C ASN A 38 4.74 -9.84 3.08
N ALA A 39 3.79 -10.03 2.17
CA ALA A 39 3.40 -9.07 1.16
C ALA A 39 2.13 -8.33 1.57
N PHE A 40 2.06 -7.04 1.25
CA PHE A 40 0.98 -6.15 1.65
C PHE A 40 0.58 -5.21 0.52
N HIS A 41 -0.69 -4.81 0.52
CA HIS A 41 -1.20 -3.67 -0.22
C HIS A 41 -1.43 -2.50 0.73
N LEU A 42 -1.03 -1.31 0.30
CA LEU A 42 -1.30 -0.07 1.03
C LEU A 42 -2.42 0.63 0.28
N ARG A 43 -3.64 0.62 0.85
CA ARG A 43 -4.86 1.06 0.16
C ARG A 43 -5.52 2.22 0.87
N SER A 44 -6.01 3.20 0.11
CA SER A 44 -6.85 4.25 0.65
C SER A 44 -8.33 3.87 0.62
N ILE A 45 -9.14 4.50 1.48
CA ILE A 45 -10.60 4.33 1.49
C ILE A 45 -11.27 4.80 0.18
N PHE A 46 -10.53 5.53 -0.67
CA PHE A 46 -10.98 6.04 -1.96
C PHE A 46 -10.59 5.13 -3.14
N GLY A 47 -10.14 3.90 -2.86
CA GLY A 47 -9.77 2.93 -3.89
C GLY A 47 -8.41 3.21 -4.54
N LYS A 48 -7.54 3.96 -3.86
CA LYS A 48 -6.16 4.19 -4.30
C LYS A 48 -5.20 3.16 -3.70
N ALA A 49 -4.05 3.02 -4.33
CA ALA A 49 -2.93 2.23 -3.87
C ALA A 49 -1.62 3.01 -3.95
N LEU A 50 -0.68 2.75 -3.04
CA LEU A 50 0.70 3.15 -3.25
C LEU A 50 1.34 2.20 -4.26
N GLU A 51 1.94 2.78 -5.29
CA GLU A 51 2.48 2.03 -6.41
C GLU A 51 3.85 2.53 -6.87
N THR A 52 4.61 1.62 -7.47
CA THR A 52 5.74 1.97 -8.29
C THR A 52 5.25 2.39 -9.68
N PRO A 53 5.63 3.59 -10.17
CA PRO A 53 5.29 4.02 -11.52
C PRO A 53 5.70 2.96 -12.55
N ASN A 54 4.75 2.53 -13.38
CA ASN A 54 4.96 1.49 -14.41
C ASN A 54 5.50 0.14 -13.88
N GLY A 55 5.35 -0.15 -12.58
CA GLY A 55 5.88 -1.37 -11.98
C GLY A 55 7.40 -1.37 -11.79
N LEU A 56 8.08 -0.23 -11.99
CA LEU A 56 9.53 -0.10 -11.92
C LEU A 56 9.96 0.71 -10.69
N LEU A 57 10.95 0.19 -9.97
CA LEU A 57 11.55 0.86 -8.80
C LEU A 57 13.01 1.23 -9.11
N ASP A 58 13.21 2.01 -10.16
CA ASP A 58 14.54 2.52 -10.52
C ASP A 58 14.95 3.66 -9.58
N ASN A 59 16.25 3.91 -9.47
CA ASN A 59 16.75 5.07 -8.74
C ASN A 59 16.11 6.36 -9.27
N SER A 60 15.73 7.25 -8.35
CA SER A 60 15.04 8.52 -8.64
C SER A 60 13.57 8.39 -9.10
N VAL A 61 13.00 7.18 -9.13
CA VAL A 61 11.55 7.00 -9.29
C VAL A 61 10.87 7.16 -7.94
N HIS A 62 9.93 8.10 -7.85
CA HIS A 62 9.12 8.31 -6.66
C HIS A 62 7.92 7.35 -6.64
N ILE A 63 7.65 6.79 -5.47
CA ILE A 63 6.40 6.08 -5.19
C ILE A 63 5.25 7.07 -5.39
N GLN A 64 4.17 6.62 -6.02
CA GLN A 64 3.00 7.45 -6.32
C GLN A 64 1.71 6.79 -5.86
N GLN A 65 0.60 7.53 -5.97
CA GLN A 65 -0.74 7.00 -5.76
C GLN A 65 -1.38 6.65 -7.11
N GLY A 66 -1.84 5.41 -7.24
CA GLY A 66 -2.57 4.90 -8.41
C GLY A 66 -3.95 4.36 -8.05
N THR A 67 -4.74 3.98 -9.04
CA THR A 67 -5.97 3.19 -8.81
C THR A 67 -5.58 1.80 -8.34
N PHE A 68 -6.23 1.26 -7.32
CA PHE A 68 -5.94 -0.11 -6.88
C PHE A 68 -6.44 -1.14 -7.89
N ASP A 69 -5.50 -1.82 -8.55
CA ASP A 69 -5.75 -2.82 -9.60
C ASP A 69 -5.09 -4.17 -9.28
N CYS A 70 -4.62 -4.35 -8.04
CA CYS A 70 -3.99 -5.60 -7.56
C CYS A 70 -2.73 -6.00 -8.35
N LEU A 71 -1.95 -5.01 -8.77
CA LEU A 71 -0.75 -5.20 -9.60
C LEU A 71 0.49 -5.47 -8.74
N ASP A 72 1.52 -6.08 -9.34
CA ASP A 72 2.80 -6.34 -8.67
C ASP A 72 3.45 -5.03 -8.18
N GLY A 73 3.34 -3.95 -8.97
CA GLY A 73 3.81 -2.62 -8.58
C GLY A 73 3.08 -2.00 -7.39
N GLN A 74 1.97 -2.59 -6.94
CA GLN A 74 1.15 -2.17 -5.79
C GLN A 74 1.32 -3.11 -4.59
N THR A 75 2.31 -4.00 -4.64
CA THR A 75 2.58 -4.99 -3.60
C THR A 75 3.92 -4.72 -2.93
N TRP A 76 3.91 -4.63 -1.60
CA TRP A 76 5.04 -4.18 -0.80
C TRP A 76 5.43 -5.22 0.24
N SER A 77 6.73 -5.31 0.53
CA SER A 77 7.22 -6.01 1.72
C SER A 77 7.55 -4.99 2.80
N ILE A 78 6.86 -5.05 3.94
CA ILE A 78 7.10 -4.17 5.08
C ILE A 78 7.93 -4.94 6.11
N ARG A 79 9.00 -4.32 6.62
CA ARG A 79 9.93 -4.93 7.58
C ARG A 79 10.24 -3.93 8.69
N GLU A 80 10.36 -4.40 9.92
CA GLU A 80 10.97 -3.63 11.01
C GLU A 80 12.48 -3.49 10.73
N ILE A 81 13.06 -2.34 11.13
CA ILE A 81 14.49 -2.01 10.97
C ILE A 81 15.16 -2.08 12.34
#